data_AF-A0A812MM02-F1
#
_entry.id   AF-A0A812MM02-F1
#
_cell.length_a   1.000
_cell.length_b   1.000
_cell.length_c   1.000
_cell.angle_alpha   90.00
_cell.angle_beta   90.00
_cell.angle_gamma   90.00
#
_symmetry.space_group_name_H-M   'P 1'
#
loop_
_entity.id
_entity.type
_entity.pdbx_description
1 polymer ?
#
loop_
_entity_poly.entity_id
_entity_poly.type
_entity_poly.pdbx_seq_one_letter_code
_entity_poly.pdbx_strand_id
1 'polypeptide(L)'
;MFGDLGFEYKVGIFAQNRSPAESDGRGAPSSVTQRTTRPNTGDSTVRSARLEVLVTSRAAASERSAVSARHWRETSYEACLDAEQEPEEKRFPQAQSMMQRGFHALMEFLDFTNRRYGNPARTWFILDPEANMKLGMRQFERKCMDIGFRGHIPALWKYMDKRDSGVVTLLDLHTVTAMELARFKLLIRDRFRDSAAEMFRFLDDNRSGRVNRITFSARLQTLHYRGKASSLFQYLDRQGLGILTVHSLAFLDRWQLPAYMYYQPDPNAMRVIKAKLLELHQHPLIAWRKIDKAPLDEGWFELSPRM
;
A
#
# COMPACT_ATOMS: atom_id res chain seq x y z
N MET A 1 59.59 -19.81 -37.03
CA MET A 1 58.32 -20.53 -36.87
C MET A 1 57.40 -20.05 -37.97
N PHE A 2 56.94 -21.00 -38.79
CA PHE A 2 55.99 -20.89 -39.92
C PHE A 2 54.82 -19.93 -39.63
N GLY A 3 54.24 -19.15 -40.55
CA GLY A 3 54.33 -19.05 -42.00
C GLY A 3 53.02 -18.43 -42.52
N ASP A 4 53.13 -17.44 -43.41
CA ASP A 4 52.08 -16.67 -44.11
C ASP A 4 50.93 -17.49 -44.70
N LEU A 5 49.74 -16.86 -44.78
CA LEU A 5 48.89 -16.83 -45.99
C LEU A 5 48.00 -15.58 -45.99
N GLY A 6 48.31 -14.64 -46.88
CA GLY A 6 47.46 -13.51 -47.25
C GLY A 6 46.54 -13.84 -48.43
N PHE A 7 45.55 -12.96 -48.68
CA PHE A 7 44.94 -12.73 -49.99
C PHE A 7 44.34 -11.33 -50.03
N GLU A 8 45.02 -10.40 -50.70
CA GLU A 8 44.42 -9.25 -51.39
C GLU A 8 43.73 -9.72 -52.68
N TYR A 9 42.68 -9.03 -53.14
CA TYR A 9 42.56 -8.67 -54.56
C TYR A 9 41.74 -7.39 -54.77
N LYS A 10 42.05 -6.75 -55.90
CA LYS A 10 41.98 -5.32 -56.24
C LYS A 10 40.62 -4.77 -56.69
N VAL A 11 40.60 -3.44 -56.58
CA VAL A 11 39.78 -2.41 -57.22
C VAL A 11 39.72 -2.51 -58.76
N GLY A 12 38.57 -2.13 -59.35
CA GLY A 12 38.43 -1.71 -60.75
C GLY A 12 37.45 -0.53 -60.88
N ILE A 13 37.97 0.60 -61.39
CA ILE A 13 37.26 1.85 -61.79
C ILE A 13 37.24 1.93 -63.33
N PHE A 14 36.34 2.78 -63.88
CA PHE A 14 36.17 3.33 -65.26
C PHE A 14 34.93 2.76 -65.99
N ALA A 15 34.09 3.50 -66.73
CA ALA A 15 33.96 4.94 -67.03
C ALA A 15 32.58 5.22 -67.66
N GLN A 16 32.05 6.42 -67.39
CA GLN A 16 31.50 7.42 -68.34
C GLN A 16 30.30 7.16 -69.30
N ASN A 17 29.43 8.19 -69.27
CA ASN A 17 28.75 8.91 -70.36
C ASN A 17 27.36 8.45 -70.86
N ARG A 18 26.32 9.24 -70.56
CA ARG A 18 25.74 10.30 -71.44
C ARG A 18 24.46 10.91 -70.83
N SER A 19 24.34 12.24 -70.88
CA SER A 19 23.09 13.04 -70.89
C SER A 19 22.87 13.57 -72.32
N PRO A 20 21.95 14.51 -72.65
CA PRO A 20 20.66 14.96 -72.06
C PRO A 20 19.52 15.11 -73.12
N ALA A 21 18.32 15.59 -72.72
CA ALA A 21 17.37 16.49 -73.43
C ALA A 21 15.92 16.27 -72.91
N GLU A 22 15.34 17.18 -72.13
CA GLU A 22 14.53 18.37 -72.51
C GLU A 22 13.16 18.07 -73.17
N SER A 23 12.05 18.38 -72.47
CA SER A 23 11.16 19.50 -72.82
C SER A 23 9.82 19.51 -72.03
N ASP A 24 9.34 20.75 -71.88
CA ASP A 24 8.18 21.34 -71.21
C ASP A 24 6.85 20.58 -71.03
N GLY A 25 6.10 20.98 -69.99
CA GLY A 25 4.64 20.82 -69.96
C GLY A 25 3.99 21.11 -68.61
N ARG A 26 3.47 22.34 -68.43
CA ARG A 26 2.68 22.77 -67.26
C ARG A 26 1.37 22.00 -67.15
N GLY A 27 1.00 21.60 -65.93
CA GLY A 27 -0.35 21.12 -65.60
C GLY A 27 -0.49 20.65 -64.15
N ALA A 28 -0.89 21.54 -63.24
CA ALA A 28 -1.57 21.14 -62.00
C ALA A 28 -3.03 20.79 -62.37
N PRO A 29 -3.73 19.83 -61.72
CA PRO A 29 -4.01 19.92 -60.28
C PRO A 29 -4.10 18.57 -59.51
N SER A 30 -4.32 18.70 -58.20
CA SER A 30 -4.91 17.70 -57.29
C SER A 30 -3.96 16.65 -56.69
N SER A 31 -3.41 17.01 -55.53
CA SER A 31 -2.75 16.10 -54.59
C SER A 31 -3.72 15.08 -54.00
N VAL A 32 -3.73 13.87 -54.57
CA VAL A 32 -4.20 12.66 -53.88
C VAL A 32 -3.03 12.13 -53.06
N THR A 33 -3.10 12.28 -51.75
CA THR A 33 -2.11 11.76 -50.80
C THR A 33 -2.11 10.24 -50.83
N GLN A 34 -1.18 9.62 -51.57
CA GLN A 34 -0.92 8.19 -51.49
C GLN A 34 -0.38 7.84 -50.11
N ARG A 35 -1.16 7.03 -49.39
CA ARG A 35 -0.86 6.47 -48.08
C ARG A 35 0.28 5.47 -48.22
N THR A 36 1.50 5.82 -47.80
CA THR A 36 2.61 4.88 -47.69
C THR A 36 2.41 4.00 -46.45
N THR A 37 1.83 2.81 -46.63
CA THR A 37 1.85 1.75 -45.61
C THR A 37 3.24 1.14 -45.56
N ARG A 38 4.00 1.44 -44.50
CA ARG A 38 5.19 0.65 -44.13
C ARG A 38 4.74 -0.66 -43.46
N PRO A 39 5.36 -1.82 -43.76
CA PRO A 39 5.01 -3.08 -43.12
C PRO A 39 5.44 -3.07 -41.64
N ASN A 40 4.47 -3.27 -40.75
CA ASN A 40 4.63 -3.31 -39.30
C ASN A 40 4.86 -4.77 -38.86
N THR A 41 6.08 -5.28 -38.96
CA THR A 41 6.43 -6.65 -38.51
C THR A 41 7.55 -6.70 -37.48
N GLY A 42 7.94 -5.57 -36.89
CA GLY A 42 8.95 -5.50 -35.81
C GLY A 42 8.41 -5.19 -34.41
N ASP A 43 7.12 -4.83 -34.26
CA ASP A 43 6.58 -4.28 -33.01
C ASP A 43 5.80 -5.33 -32.17
N SER A 44 5.31 -6.42 -32.78
CA SER A 44 4.53 -7.44 -32.07
C SER A 44 5.40 -8.32 -31.16
N THR A 45 6.61 -8.69 -31.61
CA THR A 45 7.56 -9.52 -30.86
C THR A 45 8.13 -8.79 -29.65
N VAL A 46 8.45 -7.50 -29.80
CA VAL A 46 8.91 -6.65 -28.69
C VAL A 46 7.80 -6.40 -27.67
N ARG A 47 6.55 -6.21 -28.12
CA ARG A 47 5.39 -6.11 -27.22
C ARG A 47 5.09 -7.42 -26.51
N SER A 48 5.21 -8.56 -27.20
CA SER A 48 5.04 -9.90 -26.62
C SER A 48 6.09 -10.18 -25.55
N ALA A 49 7.37 -9.90 -25.85
CA ALA A 49 8.46 -10.05 -24.89
C ALA A 49 8.29 -9.15 -23.66
N ARG A 50 7.82 -7.90 -23.84
CA ARG A 50 7.49 -7.00 -22.72
C ARG A 50 6.31 -7.51 -21.89
N LEU A 51 5.29 -8.11 -22.53
CA LEU A 51 4.15 -8.69 -21.84
C LEU A 51 4.57 -9.93 -21.03
N GLU A 52 5.43 -10.77 -21.59
CA GLU A 52 5.97 -11.95 -20.91
C GLU A 52 6.83 -11.57 -19.70
N VAL A 53 7.67 -10.54 -19.80
CA VAL A 53 8.43 -10.00 -18.65
C VAL A 53 7.48 -9.44 -17.57
N LEU A 54 6.37 -8.83 -17.96
CA LEU A 54 5.33 -8.34 -17.04
C LEU A 54 4.55 -9.49 -16.37
N VAL A 55 4.23 -10.55 -17.10
CA VAL A 55 3.52 -11.73 -16.59
C VAL A 55 4.43 -12.54 -15.65
N THR A 56 5.68 -12.75 -16.02
CA THR A 56 6.67 -13.46 -15.19
C THR A 56 7.02 -12.68 -13.92
N SER A 57 7.14 -11.35 -14.00
CA SER A 57 7.32 -10.51 -12.82
C SER A 57 6.09 -10.53 -11.89
N ARG A 58 4.87 -10.57 -12.44
CA ARG A 58 3.62 -10.77 -11.67
C ARG A 58 3.53 -12.15 -11.02
N ALA A 59 3.94 -13.21 -11.72
CA ALA A 59 3.98 -14.57 -11.16
C ALA A 59 5.00 -14.67 -10.01
N ALA A 60 6.21 -14.15 -10.20
CA ALA A 60 7.24 -14.14 -9.17
C ALA A 60 6.87 -13.23 -7.97
N ALA A 61 6.13 -12.13 -8.21
CA ALA A 61 5.56 -11.29 -7.16
C ALA A 61 4.47 -12.01 -6.35
N SER A 62 3.63 -12.80 -7.02
CA SER A 62 2.60 -13.65 -6.39
C SER A 62 3.24 -14.71 -5.49
N GLU A 63 4.26 -15.42 -5.98
CA GLU A 63 4.99 -16.44 -5.22
C GLU A 63 5.69 -15.85 -3.98
N ARG A 64 6.37 -14.71 -4.13
CA ARG A 64 6.97 -14.00 -2.99
C ARG A 64 5.93 -13.50 -1.99
N SER A 65 4.74 -13.11 -2.47
CA SER A 65 3.62 -12.72 -1.61
C SER A 65 3.02 -13.92 -0.86
N ALA A 66 3.00 -15.11 -1.46
CA ALA A 66 2.56 -16.35 -0.82
C ALA A 66 3.49 -16.77 0.34
N VAL A 67 4.81 -16.59 0.19
CA VAL A 67 5.79 -16.83 1.26
C VAL A 67 5.60 -15.85 2.42
N SER A 68 5.36 -14.56 2.12
CA SER A 68 5.08 -13.54 3.14
C SER A 68 3.77 -13.79 3.88
N ALA A 69 2.75 -14.30 3.19
CA ALA A 69 1.47 -14.71 3.79
C ALA A 69 1.61 -15.92 4.73
N ARG A 70 2.55 -16.85 4.45
CA ARG A 70 2.85 -17.98 5.35
C ARG A 70 3.51 -17.53 6.66
N HIS A 71 4.52 -16.67 6.58
CA HIS A 71 5.17 -16.13 7.78
C HIS A 71 4.21 -15.33 8.69
N TRP A 72 3.22 -14.68 8.09
CA TRP A 72 2.16 -13.98 8.83
C TRP A 72 1.22 -14.94 9.59
N ARG A 73 0.89 -16.13 9.03
CA ARG A 73 0.11 -17.15 9.75
C ARG A 73 0.79 -17.57 11.05
N GLU A 74 2.09 -17.83 11.00
CA GLU A 74 2.85 -18.34 12.16
C GLU A 74 3.02 -17.33 13.30
N THR A 75 3.05 -16.02 13.01
CA THR A 75 3.41 -14.99 14.00
C THR A 75 2.24 -14.24 14.62
N SER A 76 1.02 -14.38 14.09
CA SER A 76 -0.14 -13.59 14.58
C SER A 76 -1.46 -14.34 14.62
N TYR A 77 -1.58 -15.48 13.91
CA TYR A 77 -2.85 -16.18 13.69
C TYR A 77 -2.99 -17.44 14.57
N GLU A 78 -1.93 -18.27 14.68
CA GLU A 78 -1.92 -19.47 15.56
C GLU A 78 -2.12 -19.10 17.04
N ALA A 79 -1.41 -18.06 17.52
CA ALA A 79 -1.51 -17.60 18.92
C ALA A 79 -2.91 -17.13 19.34
N CYS A 80 -3.79 -16.79 18.39
CA CYS A 80 -5.16 -16.34 18.67
C CYS A 80 -6.17 -17.51 18.61
N LEU A 81 -5.90 -18.54 17.81
CA LEU A 81 -6.72 -19.75 17.70
C LEU A 81 -6.41 -20.77 18.80
N ASP A 82 -5.15 -20.89 19.22
CA ASP A 82 -4.75 -21.80 20.30
C ASP A 82 -5.34 -21.39 21.65
N ALA A 83 -5.65 -20.10 21.82
CA ALA A 83 -6.33 -19.59 23.02
C ALA A 83 -7.84 -19.95 23.08
N GLU A 84 -8.43 -20.47 22.00
CA GLU A 84 -9.86 -20.79 21.90
C GLU A 84 -10.16 -22.29 21.99
N GLN A 85 -9.16 -23.18 22.05
CA GLN A 85 -9.35 -24.64 22.13
C GLN A 85 -9.49 -25.16 23.58
N GLU A 86 -10.33 -24.53 24.40
CA GLU A 86 -10.82 -25.16 25.63
C GLU A 86 -12.01 -26.10 25.28
N PRO A 87 -12.10 -27.31 25.86
CA PRO A 87 -13.07 -28.31 25.43
C PRO A 87 -14.52 -27.83 25.61
N GLU A 88 -15.27 -27.87 24.51
CA GLU A 88 -16.70 -27.55 24.42
C GLU A 88 -17.57 -28.54 25.22
N GLU A 89 -17.70 -28.35 26.54
CA GLU A 89 -18.81 -28.94 27.28
C GLU A 89 -19.91 -27.90 27.57
N LYS A 90 -21.00 -28.03 26.79
CA LYS A 90 -22.37 -27.58 27.08
C LYS A 90 -22.57 -26.07 27.29
N ARG A 91 -22.46 -25.30 26.21
CA ARG A 91 -22.98 -23.92 26.17
C ARG A 91 -24.26 -23.87 25.34
N PHE A 92 -25.39 -23.54 25.98
CA PHE A 92 -26.65 -23.23 25.31
C PHE A 92 -26.42 -22.18 24.20
N PRO A 93 -27.10 -22.23 23.04
CA PRO A 93 -26.86 -21.30 21.95
C PRO A 93 -27.33 -19.89 22.32
N GLN A 94 -26.47 -19.13 22.98
CA GLN A 94 -26.62 -17.68 23.09
C GLN A 94 -26.39 -17.10 21.69
N ALA A 95 -27.38 -16.38 21.16
CA ALA A 95 -27.21 -15.66 19.92
C ALA A 95 -25.98 -14.75 20.03
N GLN A 96 -24.99 -14.96 19.16
CA GLN A 96 -23.77 -14.15 19.16
C GLN A 96 -24.12 -12.67 19.06
N SER A 97 -23.51 -11.85 19.92
CA SER A 97 -23.66 -10.41 19.89
C SER A 97 -23.20 -9.84 18.55
N MET A 98 -23.73 -8.67 18.16
CA MET A 98 -23.35 -8.01 16.91
C MET A 98 -21.83 -7.78 16.82
N MET A 99 -21.17 -7.49 17.96
CA MET A 99 -19.72 -7.30 18.03
C MET A 99 -18.95 -8.60 17.82
N GLN A 100 -19.42 -9.73 18.36
CA GLN A 100 -18.80 -11.03 18.11
C GLN A 100 -18.91 -11.42 16.63
N ARG A 101 -20.10 -11.29 16.04
CA ARG A 101 -20.30 -11.54 14.60
C ARG A 101 -19.40 -10.65 13.75
N GLY A 102 -19.26 -9.38 14.12
CA GLY A 102 -18.41 -8.43 13.41
C GLY A 102 -16.92 -8.72 13.56
N PHE A 103 -16.47 -9.20 14.72
CA PHE A 103 -15.11 -9.69 14.91
C PHE A 103 -14.81 -10.90 14.00
N HIS A 104 -15.69 -11.91 13.98
CA HIS A 104 -15.55 -13.05 13.08
C HIS A 104 -15.54 -12.61 11.61
N ALA A 105 -16.43 -11.70 11.22
CA ALA A 105 -16.45 -11.15 9.86
C ALA A 105 -15.16 -10.40 9.50
N LEU A 106 -14.50 -9.73 10.45
CA LEU A 106 -13.19 -9.10 10.25
C LEU A 106 -12.10 -10.15 10.04
N MET A 107 -12.10 -11.23 10.83
CA MET A 107 -11.12 -12.31 10.68
C MET A 107 -11.27 -13.01 9.32
N GLU A 108 -12.50 -13.34 8.93
CA GLU A 108 -12.82 -13.87 7.60
C GLU A 108 -12.37 -12.92 6.48
N PHE A 109 -12.63 -11.62 6.65
CA PHE A 109 -12.24 -10.60 5.68
C PHE A 109 -10.72 -10.50 5.52
N LEU A 110 -9.98 -10.48 6.63
CA LEU A 110 -8.52 -10.42 6.62
C LEU A 110 -7.92 -11.69 6.01
N ASP A 111 -8.42 -12.88 6.36
CA ASP A 111 -7.94 -14.13 5.77
C ASP A 111 -8.22 -14.18 4.25
N PHE A 112 -9.46 -13.86 3.83
CA PHE A 112 -9.84 -13.78 2.42
C PHE A 112 -8.92 -12.83 1.62
N THR A 113 -8.73 -11.62 2.13
CA THR A 113 -7.98 -10.58 1.44
C THR A 113 -6.47 -10.79 1.51
N ASN A 114 -5.93 -11.32 2.61
CA ASN A 114 -4.50 -11.64 2.71
C ASN A 114 -4.10 -12.77 1.76
N ARG A 115 -4.97 -13.77 1.53
CA ARG A 115 -4.72 -14.81 0.51
C ARG A 115 -4.63 -14.22 -0.90
N ARG A 116 -5.40 -13.18 -1.18
CA ARG A 116 -5.50 -12.58 -2.52
C ARG A 116 -4.50 -11.46 -2.79
N TYR A 117 -4.21 -10.64 -1.78
CA TYR A 117 -3.42 -9.41 -1.90
C TYR A 117 -2.12 -9.44 -1.07
N GLY A 118 -1.98 -10.41 -0.17
CA GLY A 118 -0.74 -10.70 0.57
C GLY A 118 -0.59 -9.98 1.90
N ASN A 119 -1.16 -8.78 2.08
CA ASN A 119 -1.12 -8.07 3.36
C ASN A 119 -2.24 -7.03 3.53
N PRO A 120 -2.54 -6.60 4.77
CA PRO A 120 -3.61 -5.64 5.06
C PRO A 120 -3.45 -4.25 4.41
N ALA A 121 -2.21 -3.78 4.20
CA ALA A 121 -2.00 -2.48 3.54
C ALA A 121 -2.42 -2.53 2.06
N ARG A 122 -2.05 -3.59 1.34
CA ARG A 122 -2.49 -3.79 -0.05
C ARG A 122 -4.00 -3.96 -0.11
N THR A 123 -4.58 -4.75 0.80
CA THR A 123 -6.04 -4.85 0.95
C THR A 123 -6.66 -3.46 1.06
N TRP A 124 -6.14 -2.60 1.94
CA TRP A 124 -6.63 -1.24 2.10
C TRP A 124 -6.58 -0.43 0.81
N PHE A 125 -5.47 -0.46 0.07
CA PHE A 125 -5.36 0.26 -1.20
C PHE A 125 -6.19 -0.34 -2.35
N ILE A 126 -6.66 -1.59 -2.24
CA ILE A 126 -7.67 -2.13 -3.15
C ILE A 126 -9.06 -1.54 -2.81
N LEU A 127 -9.37 -1.36 -1.53
CA LEU A 127 -10.61 -0.72 -1.09
C LEU A 127 -10.61 0.79 -1.36
N ASP A 128 -9.46 1.44 -1.20
CA ASP A 128 -9.23 2.89 -1.37
C ASP A 128 -8.13 3.16 -2.42
N PRO A 129 -8.39 2.94 -3.73
CA PRO A 129 -7.40 3.14 -4.79
C PRO A 129 -6.86 4.56 -4.86
N GLU A 130 -7.71 5.55 -4.57
CA GLU A 130 -7.36 6.97 -4.56
C GLU A 130 -6.55 7.37 -3.32
N ALA A 131 -6.39 6.46 -2.35
CA ALA A 131 -5.64 6.64 -1.11
C ALA A 131 -6.08 7.88 -0.31
N ASN A 132 -7.39 7.99 -0.08
CA ASN A 132 -8.02 8.99 0.80
C ASN A 132 -7.80 8.68 2.29
N MET A 133 -7.40 7.45 2.61
CA MET A 133 -7.13 6.90 3.93
C MET A 133 -8.34 6.84 4.88
N LYS A 134 -9.54 6.99 4.32
CA LYS A 134 -10.83 6.80 4.99
C LYS A 134 -11.88 6.34 3.98
N LEU A 135 -12.82 5.50 4.42
CA LEU A 135 -13.92 5.00 3.61
C LEU A 135 -15.24 5.22 4.35
N GLY A 136 -16.22 5.80 3.67
CA GLY A 136 -17.61 5.83 4.17
C GLY A 136 -18.33 4.52 3.92
N MET A 137 -19.43 4.27 4.64
CA MET A 137 -20.18 3.00 4.63
C MET A 137 -20.46 2.46 3.22
N ARG A 138 -21.16 3.24 2.40
CA ARG A 138 -21.53 2.82 1.04
C ARG A 138 -20.34 2.51 0.14
N GLN A 139 -19.22 3.23 0.32
CA GLN A 139 -18.00 3.00 -0.44
C GLN A 139 -17.35 1.68 0.00
N PHE A 140 -17.26 1.45 1.31
CA PHE A 140 -16.73 0.22 1.87
C PHE A 140 -17.55 -1.00 1.44
N GLU A 141 -18.88 -0.96 1.61
CA GLU A 141 -19.77 -2.06 1.22
C GLU A 141 -19.63 -2.42 -0.26
N ARG A 142 -19.65 -1.40 -1.13
CA ARG A 142 -19.45 -1.58 -2.57
C ARG A 142 -18.11 -2.24 -2.86
N LYS A 143 -17.03 -1.76 -2.26
CA LYS A 143 -15.69 -2.32 -2.47
C LYS A 143 -15.57 -3.76 -1.97
N CYS A 144 -16.18 -4.10 -0.83
CA CYS A 144 -16.27 -5.48 -0.34
C CYS A 144 -17.00 -6.38 -1.36
N MET A 145 -18.09 -5.91 -1.96
CA MET A 145 -18.81 -6.65 -3.00
C MET A 145 -18.00 -6.77 -4.30
N ASP A 146 -17.34 -5.70 -4.73
CA ASP A 146 -16.51 -5.67 -5.95
C ASP A 146 -15.33 -6.65 -5.87
N ILE A 147 -14.70 -6.76 -4.69
CA ILE A 147 -13.65 -7.76 -4.48
C ILE A 147 -14.21 -9.17 -4.27
N GLY A 148 -15.52 -9.36 -4.23
CA GLY A 148 -16.17 -10.65 -4.10
C GLY A 148 -16.16 -11.23 -2.68
N PHE A 149 -16.03 -10.40 -1.65
CA PHE A 149 -16.16 -10.87 -0.27
C PHE A 149 -17.60 -11.34 -0.01
N ARG A 150 -17.73 -12.55 0.56
CA ARG A 150 -19.03 -13.20 0.82
C ARG A 150 -19.42 -13.26 2.30
N GLY A 151 -18.58 -12.74 3.20
CA GLY A 151 -18.89 -12.68 4.63
C GLY A 151 -19.91 -11.59 4.98
N HIS A 152 -20.22 -11.45 6.27
CA HIS A 152 -21.29 -10.58 6.75
C HIS A 152 -20.86 -9.09 6.80
N ILE A 153 -20.92 -8.39 5.66
CA ILE A 153 -20.46 -6.99 5.51
C ILE A 153 -21.07 -6.01 6.56
N PRO A 154 -22.38 -6.03 6.88
CA PRO A 154 -22.92 -5.12 7.89
C PRO A 154 -22.32 -5.33 9.30
N ALA A 155 -21.94 -6.56 9.62
CA ALA A 155 -21.33 -6.91 10.90
C ALA A 155 -19.89 -6.41 10.95
N LEU A 156 -19.16 -6.65 9.86
CA LEU A 156 -17.80 -6.16 9.64
C LEU A 156 -17.76 -4.63 9.80
N TRP A 157 -18.64 -3.91 9.09
CA TRP A 157 -18.72 -2.46 9.21
C TRP A 157 -18.96 -2.03 10.65
N LYS A 158 -19.97 -2.59 11.33
CA LYS A 158 -20.30 -2.16 12.69
C LYS A 158 -19.16 -2.42 13.68
N TYR A 159 -18.37 -3.46 13.47
CA TYR A 159 -17.20 -3.75 14.28
C TYR A 159 -16.04 -2.79 14.00
N MET A 160 -15.78 -2.48 12.73
CA MET A 160 -14.74 -1.51 12.34
C MET A 160 -15.10 -0.09 12.80
N ASP A 161 -16.33 0.37 12.56
CA ASP A 161 -16.84 1.67 13.00
C ASP A 161 -17.47 1.58 14.40
N LYS A 162 -16.75 0.96 15.35
CA LYS A 162 -17.21 0.82 16.76
C LYS A 162 -17.45 2.16 17.47
N ARG A 163 -16.87 3.24 16.94
CA ARG A 163 -17.01 4.62 17.44
C ARG A 163 -18.16 5.38 16.78
N ASP A 164 -18.88 4.77 15.83
CA ASP A 164 -19.99 5.39 15.10
C ASP A 164 -19.59 6.72 14.42
N SER A 165 -18.36 6.76 13.90
CA SER A 165 -17.80 7.94 13.25
C SER A 165 -18.30 8.11 11.81
N GLY A 166 -18.97 7.09 11.25
CA GLY A 166 -19.47 7.06 9.87
C GLY A 166 -18.37 6.78 8.83
N VAL A 167 -17.13 6.60 9.27
CA VAL A 167 -15.98 6.29 8.42
C VAL A 167 -15.13 5.19 9.06
N VAL A 168 -14.48 4.38 8.23
CA VAL A 168 -13.45 3.44 8.67
C VAL A 168 -12.11 3.83 8.07
N THR A 169 -11.03 3.49 8.78
CA THR A 169 -9.65 3.75 8.38
C THR A 169 -8.83 2.47 8.38
N LEU A 170 -7.61 2.52 7.84
CA LEU A 170 -6.66 1.40 7.95
C LEU A 170 -6.40 1.00 9.40
N LEU A 171 -6.51 1.93 10.36
CA LEU A 171 -6.36 1.63 11.78
C LEU A 171 -7.49 0.72 12.29
N ASP A 172 -8.71 0.94 11.82
CA ASP A 172 -9.88 0.14 12.21
C ASP A 172 -9.86 -1.25 11.52
N LEU A 173 -9.23 -1.35 10.33
CA LEU A 173 -9.02 -2.61 9.64
C LEU A 173 -7.89 -3.44 10.27
N HIS A 174 -6.72 -2.81 10.47
CA HIS A 174 -5.53 -3.51 10.97
C HIS A 174 -4.55 -2.55 11.65
N THR A 175 -4.64 -2.50 12.99
CA THR A 175 -3.88 -1.58 13.83
C THR A 175 -2.37 -1.64 13.62
N VAL A 176 -1.78 -2.85 13.59
CA VAL A 176 -0.32 -3.02 13.52
C VAL A 176 0.24 -2.38 12.25
N THR A 177 -0.40 -2.63 11.10
CA THR A 177 0.01 -2.10 9.80
C THR A 177 -0.15 -0.58 9.74
N ALA A 178 -1.26 -0.05 10.26
CA ALA A 178 -1.46 1.39 10.37
C ALA A 178 -0.35 2.05 11.19
N MET A 179 0.02 1.45 12.32
CA MET A 179 1.07 1.98 13.20
C MET A 179 2.46 1.94 12.55
N GLU A 180 2.78 0.92 11.74
CA GLU A 180 4.06 0.88 11.02
C GLU A 180 4.16 1.95 9.93
N LEU A 181 3.07 2.20 9.19
CA LEU A 181 3.01 3.31 8.24
C LEU A 181 3.04 4.68 8.94
N ALA A 182 2.35 4.81 10.08
CA ALA A 182 2.35 6.04 10.88
C ALA A 182 3.75 6.37 11.40
N ARG A 183 4.49 5.39 11.93
CA ARG A 183 5.90 5.58 12.35
C ARG A 183 6.78 6.07 11.20
N PHE A 184 6.56 5.53 10.00
CA PHE A 184 7.29 5.98 8.82
C PHE A 184 6.92 7.43 8.44
N LYS A 185 5.63 7.80 8.49
CA LYS A 185 5.21 9.19 8.27
C LYS A 185 5.82 10.14 9.30
N LEU A 186 5.89 9.76 10.58
CA LEU A 186 6.55 10.58 11.61
C LEU A 186 8.04 10.80 11.30
N LEU A 187 8.75 9.78 10.80
CA LEU A 187 10.13 9.94 10.34
C LEU A 187 10.23 10.98 9.20
N ILE A 188 9.29 10.93 8.24
CA ILE A 188 9.24 11.90 7.13
C ILE A 188 9.00 13.32 7.65
N ARG A 189 8.07 13.48 8.59
CA ARG A 189 7.82 14.76 9.25
C ARG A 189 9.08 15.33 9.90
N ASP A 190 9.77 14.50 10.69
CA ASP A 190 10.87 14.95 11.52
C ASP A 190 12.18 15.17 10.72
N ARG A 191 12.41 14.41 9.64
CA ARG A 191 13.69 14.42 8.91
C ARG A 191 13.61 14.98 7.49
N PHE A 192 12.40 15.09 6.93
CA PHE A 192 12.18 15.41 5.51
C PHE A 192 11.11 16.48 5.29
N ARG A 193 10.94 17.40 6.26
CA ARG A 193 10.02 18.55 6.16
C ARG A 193 8.58 18.14 5.84
N ASP A 194 8.16 16.97 6.35
CA ASP A 194 6.85 16.37 6.09
C ASP A 194 6.53 16.19 4.59
N SER A 195 7.55 15.89 3.77
CA SER A 195 7.40 15.67 2.33
C SER A 195 7.84 14.26 1.92
N ALA A 196 6.88 13.49 1.40
CA ALA A 196 7.11 12.18 0.79
C ALA A 196 8.05 12.26 -0.42
N ALA A 197 7.99 13.35 -1.20
CA ALA A 197 8.88 13.57 -2.34
C ALA A 197 10.33 13.78 -1.89
N GLU A 198 10.55 14.52 -0.80
CA GLU A 198 11.88 14.70 -0.22
C GLU A 198 12.46 13.37 0.29
N MET A 199 11.64 12.58 1.01
CA MET A 199 12.00 11.23 1.43
C MET A 199 12.33 10.33 0.23
N PHE A 200 11.53 10.36 -0.83
CA PHE A 200 11.76 9.54 -2.01
C PHE A 200 13.08 9.89 -2.70
N ARG A 201 13.40 11.17 -2.86
CA ARG A 201 14.71 11.60 -3.41
C ARG A 201 15.89 11.15 -2.56
N PHE A 202 15.73 11.06 -1.24
CA PHE A 202 16.74 10.47 -0.37
C PHE A 202 16.90 8.97 -0.57
N LEU A 203 15.81 8.24 -0.85
CA LEU A 203 15.82 6.80 -1.10
C LEU A 203 16.38 6.45 -2.50
N ASP A 204 16.09 7.28 -3.50
CA ASP A 204 16.49 7.12 -4.92
C ASP A 204 17.77 7.92 -5.22
N ASP A 205 18.86 7.56 -4.54
CA ASP A 205 20.15 8.26 -4.66
C ASP A 205 20.75 8.24 -6.09
N ASN A 206 20.50 7.16 -6.82
CA ASN A 206 20.90 6.99 -8.21
C ASN A 206 19.94 7.62 -9.23
N ARG A 207 18.85 8.27 -8.78
CA ARG A 207 17.84 8.94 -9.63
C ARG A 207 17.21 8.03 -10.68
N SER A 208 17.05 6.75 -10.36
CA SER A 208 16.43 5.76 -11.26
C SER A 208 14.90 5.90 -11.36
N GLY A 209 14.29 6.66 -10.45
CA GLY A 209 12.85 6.75 -10.25
C GLY A 209 12.26 5.49 -9.59
N ARG A 210 13.10 4.53 -9.16
CA ARG A 210 12.69 3.22 -8.66
C ARG A 210 13.56 2.75 -7.51
N VAL A 211 12.95 2.50 -6.35
CA VAL A 211 13.65 2.00 -5.17
C VAL A 211 13.25 0.55 -4.91
N ASN A 212 14.20 -0.38 -4.97
CA ASN A 212 13.97 -1.78 -4.61
C ASN A 212 14.08 -2.00 -3.08
N ARG A 213 13.70 -3.20 -2.62
CA ARG A 213 13.69 -3.55 -1.19
C ARG A 213 15.06 -3.45 -0.51
N ILE A 214 16.13 -3.82 -1.22
CA ILE A 214 17.49 -3.82 -0.68
C ILE A 214 17.95 -2.39 -0.45
N THR A 215 17.84 -1.54 -1.48
CA THR A 215 18.17 -0.11 -1.39
C THR A 215 17.32 0.57 -0.32
N PHE A 216 16.01 0.34 -0.31
CA PHE A 216 15.12 0.92 0.70
C PHE A 216 15.54 0.59 2.14
N SER A 217 15.85 -0.68 2.40
CA SER A 217 16.27 -1.14 3.72
C SER A 217 17.61 -0.55 4.14
N ALA A 218 18.60 -0.55 3.23
CA ALA A 218 19.90 0.05 3.49
C ALA A 218 19.80 1.55 3.80
N ARG A 219 19.00 2.30 3.03
CA ARG A 219 18.80 3.74 3.24
C ARG A 219 18.09 4.03 4.56
N LEU A 220 17.05 3.26 4.93
CA LEU A 220 16.39 3.41 6.23
C LEU A 220 17.30 3.12 7.43
N GLN A 221 18.25 2.19 7.28
CA GLN A 221 19.25 1.93 8.33
C GLN A 221 20.13 3.15 8.59
N THR A 222 20.51 3.92 7.55
CA THR A 222 21.29 5.15 7.74
C THR A 222 20.54 6.25 8.49
N LEU A 223 19.21 6.18 8.53
CA LEU A 223 18.35 7.06 9.32
C LEU A 223 18.10 6.54 10.75
N HIS A 224 18.71 5.42 11.12
CA HIS A 224 18.46 4.69 12.36
C HIS A 224 16.98 4.33 12.55
N TYR A 225 16.30 3.97 11.46
CA TYR A 225 14.90 3.56 11.53
C TYR A 225 14.72 2.31 12.41
N ARG A 226 13.90 2.43 13.45
CA ARG A 226 13.70 1.38 14.47
C ARG A 226 12.66 0.31 14.09
N GLY A 227 11.94 0.50 12.97
CA GLY A 227 10.91 -0.44 12.52
C GLY A 227 11.45 -1.52 11.58
N LYS A 228 10.62 -2.52 11.27
CA LYS A 228 10.94 -3.57 10.29
C LYS A 228 10.85 -3.00 8.86
N ALA A 229 11.98 -2.53 8.32
CA ALA A 229 12.05 -1.94 6.97
C ALA A 229 11.50 -2.87 5.88
N SER A 230 11.73 -4.18 6.03
CA SER A 230 11.21 -5.23 5.15
C SER A 230 9.69 -5.26 5.10
N SER A 231 9.00 -5.18 6.24
CA SER A 231 7.54 -5.13 6.33
C SER A 231 7.00 -3.83 5.78
N LEU A 232 7.62 -2.70 6.16
CA LEU A 232 7.24 -1.38 5.68
C LEU A 232 7.30 -1.29 4.14
N PHE A 233 8.35 -1.84 3.52
CA PHE A 233 8.47 -1.88 2.07
C PHE A 233 7.26 -2.60 1.43
N GLN A 234 6.85 -3.74 1.99
CA GLN A 234 5.71 -4.50 1.45
C GLN A 234 4.38 -3.75 1.57
N TYR A 235 4.24 -2.88 2.59
CA TYR A 235 3.05 -2.05 2.75
C TYR A 235 3.02 -0.86 1.79
N LEU A 236 4.18 -0.29 1.47
CA LEU A 236 4.31 0.78 0.48
C LEU A 236 4.25 0.24 -0.97
N ASP A 237 4.61 -1.01 -1.18
CA ASP A 237 4.52 -1.71 -2.47
C ASP A 237 3.08 -2.18 -2.74
N ARG A 238 2.21 -1.20 -3.02
CA ARG A 238 0.77 -1.38 -3.23
C ARG A 238 0.41 -2.39 -4.31
N GLN A 239 1.24 -2.50 -5.34
CA GLN A 239 1.01 -3.35 -6.51
C GLN A 239 1.80 -4.68 -6.45
N GLY A 240 2.64 -4.86 -5.43
CA GLY A 240 3.48 -6.06 -5.30
C GLY A 240 4.59 -6.17 -6.33
N LEU A 241 4.99 -5.08 -6.97
CA LEU A 241 5.98 -5.12 -8.06
C LEU A 241 7.42 -5.26 -7.55
N GLY A 242 7.65 -5.16 -6.24
CA GLY A 242 8.98 -5.18 -5.64
C GLY A 242 9.78 -3.90 -5.87
N ILE A 243 9.11 -2.83 -6.33
CA ILE A 243 9.69 -1.50 -6.58
C ILE A 243 8.78 -0.41 -6.01
N LEU A 244 9.38 0.59 -5.39
CA LEU A 244 8.70 1.81 -4.95
C LEU A 244 9.02 2.95 -5.92
N THR A 245 8.00 3.75 -6.20
CA THR A 245 8.13 4.99 -6.96
C THR A 245 7.69 6.16 -6.07
N VAL A 246 7.87 7.40 -6.53
CA VAL A 246 7.36 8.57 -5.80
C VAL A 246 5.85 8.46 -5.53
N HIS A 247 5.09 7.90 -6.48
CA HIS A 247 3.66 7.66 -6.32
C HIS A 247 3.33 6.63 -5.24
N SER A 248 4.25 5.73 -4.89
CA SER A 248 4.05 4.78 -3.79
C SER A 248 3.99 5.49 -2.43
N LEU A 249 4.66 6.63 -2.28
CA LEU A 249 4.72 7.38 -1.02
C LEU A 249 3.79 8.61 -1.00
N ALA A 250 3.33 9.10 -2.16
CA ALA A 250 2.56 10.34 -2.27
C ALA A 250 1.30 10.43 -1.39
N PHE A 251 0.69 9.30 -1.02
CA PHE A 251 -0.46 9.30 -0.11
C PHE A 251 -0.11 9.78 1.31
N LEU A 252 1.15 9.64 1.73
CA LEU A 252 1.62 10.02 3.07
C LEU A 252 1.48 11.53 3.31
N ASP A 253 1.62 12.36 2.27
CA ASP A 253 1.46 13.82 2.39
C ASP A 253 0.01 14.20 2.69
N ARG A 254 -0.95 13.45 2.13
CA ARG A 254 -2.39 13.70 2.32
C ARG A 254 -2.95 12.99 3.56
N TRP A 255 -2.26 11.96 4.04
CA TRP A 255 -2.73 11.18 5.16
C TRP A 255 -2.56 11.96 6.47
N GLN A 256 -3.68 12.34 7.09
CA GLN A 256 -3.68 12.96 8.41
C GLN A 256 -3.76 11.87 9.48
N LEU A 257 -2.71 11.72 10.29
CA LEU A 257 -2.77 10.80 11.43
C LEU A 257 -3.64 11.41 12.54
N PRO A 258 -4.34 10.59 13.32
CA PRO A 258 -4.99 11.06 14.54
C PRO A 258 -3.99 11.65 15.53
N ALA A 259 -4.42 12.67 16.29
CA ALA A 259 -3.61 13.41 17.25
C ALA A 259 -2.79 12.49 18.18
N TYR A 260 -3.43 11.48 18.77
CA TYR A 260 -2.81 10.53 19.70
C TYR A 260 -1.66 9.69 19.12
N MET A 261 -1.47 9.66 17.79
CA MET A 261 -0.31 8.99 17.18
C MET A 261 0.95 9.86 17.17
N TYR A 262 0.82 11.18 17.29
CA TYR A 262 1.97 12.11 17.31
C TYR A 262 2.55 12.31 18.71
N TYR A 263 1.72 12.20 19.74
CA TYR A 263 2.13 12.52 21.10
C TYR A 263 2.87 11.37 21.75
N GLN A 264 3.99 11.69 22.40
CA GLN A 264 4.65 10.74 23.27
C GLN A 264 3.72 10.46 24.46
N PRO A 265 3.61 9.18 24.90
CA PRO A 265 2.90 8.86 26.13
C PRO A 265 3.47 9.70 27.27
N ASP A 266 2.64 10.47 27.95
CA ASP A 266 3.01 11.20 29.17
C ASP A 266 2.56 10.36 30.39
N PRO A 267 3.50 9.67 31.07
CA PRO A 267 3.15 8.84 32.22
C PRO A 267 2.65 9.67 33.40
N ASN A 268 3.10 10.92 33.52
CA ASN A 268 2.72 11.82 34.62
C ASN A 268 1.29 12.30 34.41
N ALA A 269 0.96 12.78 33.21
CA ALA A 269 -0.42 13.15 32.86
C ALA A 269 -1.37 11.95 33.04
N MET A 270 -0.96 10.76 32.60
CA MET A 270 -1.74 9.53 32.80
C MET A 270 -1.96 9.20 34.28
N ARG A 271 -0.95 9.41 35.15
CA ARG A 271 -1.10 9.24 36.61
C ARG A 271 -2.13 10.21 37.19
N VAL A 272 -2.07 11.48 36.79
CA VAL A 272 -3.04 12.51 37.24
C VAL A 272 -4.45 12.15 36.82
N ILE A 273 -4.65 11.77 35.56
CA ILE A 273 -5.96 11.32 35.04
C ILE A 273 -6.45 10.10 35.83
N LYS A 274 -5.60 9.09 36.04
CA LYS A 274 -5.97 7.90 36.82
C LYS A 274 -6.39 8.24 38.25
N ALA A 275 -5.66 9.13 38.91
CA ALA A 275 -6.00 9.57 40.27
C ALA A 275 -7.38 10.25 40.30
N LYS A 276 -7.66 11.14 39.35
CA LYS A 276 -8.96 11.82 39.23
C LYS A 276 -10.11 10.87 38.90
N LEU A 277 -9.89 9.87 38.05
CA LEU A 277 -10.90 8.85 37.75
C LEU A 277 -11.25 8.00 38.97
N LEU A 278 -10.26 7.69 39.82
CA LEU A 278 -10.44 6.96 41.07
C LEU A 278 -11.16 7.81 42.14
N GLU A 279 -10.92 9.12 42.18
CA GLU A 279 -11.66 10.05 43.05
C GLU A 279 -13.15 10.11 42.68
N LEU A 280 -13.47 10.16 41.38
CA LEU A 280 -14.86 10.27 40.90
C LEU A 280 -15.63 8.95 40.97
N HIS A 281 -14.93 7.81 40.81
CA HIS A 281 -15.57 6.49 40.76
C HIS A 281 -14.65 5.41 41.36
N GLN A 282 -15.22 4.54 42.21
CA GLN A 282 -14.51 3.40 42.83
C GLN A 282 -13.82 2.47 41.82
N HIS A 283 -14.28 2.44 40.57
CA HIS A 283 -13.69 1.63 39.51
C HIS A 283 -13.29 2.48 38.29
N PRO A 284 -11.99 2.55 37.95
CA PRO A 284 -11.48 3.44 36.92
C PRO A 284 -11.95 3.06 35.50
N LEU A 285 -12.27 1.79 35.26
CA LEU A 285 -12.83 1.34 33.97
C LEU A 285 -14.29 1.77 33.78
N ILE A 286 -15.06 1.81 34.87
CA ILE A 286 -16.44 2.32 34.83
C ILE A 286 -16.41 3.83 34.61
N ALA A 287 -15.49 4.53 35.28
CA ALA A 287 -15.22 5.95 35.08
C ALA A 287 -14.90 6.25 33.62
N TRP A 288 -13.92 5.53 33.07
CA TRP A 288 -13.48 5.70 31.70
C TRP A 288 -14.61 5.44 30.70
N ARG A 289 -15.39 4.38 30.89
CA ARG A 289 -16.52 4.04 30.01
C ARG A 289 -17.64 5.09 30.03
N LYS A 290 -17.80 5.84 31.12
CA LYS A 290 -18.74 6.96 31.18
C LYS A 290 -18.21 8.17 30.40
N ILE A 291 -16.93 8.49 30.55
CA ILE A 291 -16.29 9.63 29.87
C ILE A 291 -16.15 9.37 28.37
N ASP A 292 -15.81 8.15 27.96
CA ASP A 292 -15.66 7.75 26.55
C ASP A 292 -16.98 7.84 25.76
N LYS A 293 -18.13 7.78 26.44
CA LYS A 293 -19.46 7.93 25.85
C LYS A 293 -20.02 9.33 25.93
N ALA A 294 -19.38 10.24 26.67
CA ALA A 294 -19.81 11.63 26.76
C ALA A 294 -19.32 12.40 25.52
N PRO A 295 -20.13 13.29 24.94
CA PRO A 295 -19.65 14.25 23.94
C PRO A 295 -18.42 14.99 24.48
N LEU A 296 -17.41 15.19 23.62
CA LEU A 296 -16.13 15.84 23.97
C LEU A 296 -16.32 17.21 24.64
N ASP A 297 -17.50 17.80 24.47
CA ASP A 297 -17.82 19.17 24.86
C ASP A 297 -18.39 19.26 26.29
N GLU A 298 -18.85 18.15 26.89
CA GLU A 298 -19.48 18.16 28.23
C GLU A 298 -18.67 17.39 29.28
N GLY A 299 -18.01 16.28 28.91
CA GLY A 299 -17.32 15.41 29.88
C GLY A 299 -15.91 15.84 30.28
N TRP A 300 -15.25 16.67 29.47
CA TRP A 300 -13.84 17.04 29.69
C TRP A 300 -13.64 18.35 30.44
N PHE A 301 -14.62 19.26 30.40
CA PHE A 301 -14.54 20.54 31.12
C PHE A 301 -14.67 20.38 32.64
N GLU A 302 -15.38 19.36 33.13
CA GLU A 302 -15.44 19.04 34.57
C GLU A 302 -14.11 18.52 35.14
N LEU A 303 -13.19 18.07 34.28
CA LEU A 303 -11.85 17.61 34.66
C LEU A 303 -10.77 18.71 34.55
N SER A 304 -11.15 19.92 34.11
CA SER A 304 -10.22 21.06 34.06
C SER A 304 -10.16 21.74 35.43
N PRO A 305 -8.97 21.97 36.01
CA PRO A 305 -8.85 22.82 37.20
C PRO A 305 -9.35 24.22 36.83
N ARG A 306 -10.37 24.71 37.52
CA ARG A 306 -10.65 26.16 37.51
C ARG A 306 -9.38 26.85 38.03
N MET A 307 -8.79 27.70 37.19
CA MET A 307 -7.78 28.66 37.62
C MET A 307 -8.33 29.54 38.73
#